data_AF-A0A7Y3AEV8-F1
#
_entry.id   AF-A0A7Y3AEV8-F1
#
_cell.length_a   1.000
_cell.length_b   1.000
_cell.length_c   1.000
_cell.angle_alpha   90.00
_cell.angle_beta   90.00
_cell.angle_gamma   90.00
#
_symmetry.space_group_name_H-M   'P 1'
#
loop_
_entity.id
_entity.type
_entity.pdbx_description
1 polymer ?
#
loop_
_entity_poly.entity_id
_entity_poly.type
_entity_poly.pdbx_seq_one_letter_code
_entity_poly.pdbx_strand_id
1 'polypeptide(L)'
;MDRTVSSIYLGGAEQAAAVLNTEFTLAIQQAQLSQPLPIFFRADDIGVMSDSFVALLKSFQHYQIPLCLAVVPAWITPSRWSSMRHLCDRQSSKWCWHQHGWTHTNHEPVGKKCEFGNSRAPADIEDDI
;
A
#
# COMPACT_ATOMS: atom_id res chain seq x y z
N MET A 1 -23.66 -0.01 -2.02
CA MET A 1 -23.11 -1.34 -2.29
C MET A 1 -22.47 -1.82 -1.01
N ASP A 2 -23.05 -2.84 -0.40
CA ASP A 2 -22.46 -3.53 0.73
C ASP A 2 -21.19 -4.22 0.22
N ARG A 3 -20.01 -3.69 0.56
CA ARG A 3 -18.75 -4.32 0.13
C ARG A 3 -18.55 -5.50 1.06
N THR A 4 -18.81 -6.71 0.56
CA THR A 4 -18.41 -7.94 1.24
C THR A 4 -16.92 -7.83 1.54
N VAL A 5 -16.59 -7.70 2.83
CA VAL A 5 -15.21 -7.72 3.29
C VAL A 5 -14.60 -9.03 2.83
N SER A 6 -13.46 -8.99 2.15
CA SER A 6 -12.80 -10.20 1.65
C SER A 6 -12.61 -11.17 2.82
N SER A 7 -12.91 -12.45 2.59
CA SER A 7 -12.90 -13.49 3.63
C SER A 7 -11.56 -13.59 4.34
N ILE A 8 -10.47 -13.20 3.68
CA ILE A 8 -9.12 -13.13 4.27
C ILE A 8 -9.02 -12.20 5.47
N TYR A 9 -9.91 -11.20 5.59
CA TYR A 9 -9.94 -10.26 6.70
C TYR A 9 -10.89 -10.67 7.83
N LEU A 10 -11.64 -11.78 7.68
CA LEU A 10 -12.69 -12.15 8.62
C LEU A 10 -12.24 -13.06 9.77
N GLY A 11 -11.18 -13.86 9.62
CA GLY A 11 -10.68 -14.73 10.70
C GLY A 11 -9.26 -14.43 11.19
N GLY A 12 -8.85 -13.16 11.11
CA GLY A 12 -7.62 -12.67 11.73
C GLY A 12 -6.33 -13.09 11.00
N ALA A 13 -5.20 -12.73 11.61
CA ALA A 13 -3.88 -12.79 10.96
C ALA A 13 -3.43 -14.22 10.62
N GLU A 14 -3.70 -15.21 11.48
CA GLU A 14 -3.32 -16.61 11.24
C GLU A 14 -4.09 -17.20 10.07
N GLN A 15 -5.40 -16.98 9.99
CA GLN A 15 -6.19 -17.47 8.87
C GLN A 15 -5.78 -16.79 7.56
N ALA A 16 -5.55 -15.47 7.60
CA ALA A 16 -5.03 -14.74 6.44
C ALA A 16 -3.70 -15.32 5.96
N ALA A 17 -2.78 -15.60 6.87
CA ALA A 17 -1.48 -16.21 6.55
C ALA A 17 -1.64 -17.61 5.94
N ALA A 18 -2.54 -18.44 6.48
CA ALA A 18 -2.80 -19.78 5.96
C ALA A 18 -3.37 -19.74 4.53
N VAL A 19 -4.31 -18.82 4.26
CA VAL A 19 -4.87 -18.61 2.93
C VAL A 19 -3.78 -18.14 1.96
N LEU A 20 -3.02 -17.10 2.33
CA LEU A 20 -1.94 -16.57 1.48
C LEU A 20 -0.88 -17.64 1.16
N ASN A 21 -0.49 -18.45 2.14
CA ASN A 21 0.47 -19.53 1.94
C ASN A 21 -0.04 -20.56 0.93
N THR A 22 -1.33 -20.92 1.03
CA THR A 22 -1.97 -21.87 0.11
C THR A 22 -2.02 -21.30 -1.31
N GLU A 23 -2.55 -20.10 -1.46
CA GLU A 23 -2.73 -19.47 -2.77
C GLU A 23 -1.39 -19.19 -3.48
N PHE A 24 -0.37 -18.73 -2.74
CA PHE A 24 0.97 -18.54 -3.31
C PHE A 24 1.63 -19.86 -3.73
N THR A 25 1.49 -20.91 -2.92
CA THR A 25 2.03 -22.23 -3.28
C THR A 25 1.41 -22.74 -4.57
N LEU A 26 0.08 -22.63 -4.70
CA LEU A 26 -0.64 -23.04 -5.91
C LEU A 26 -0.22 -22.21 -7.13
N ALA A 27 -0.13 -20.88 -6.98
CA ALA A 27 0.28 -19.99 -8.07
C ALA A 27 1.70 -20.30 -8.56
N ILE A 28 2.65 -20.53 -7.64
CA ILE A 28 4.04 -20.88 -7.98
C ILE A 28 4.11 -22.23 -8.70
N GLN A 29 3.38 -23.24 -8.23
CA GLN A 29 3.34 -24.56 -8.87
C GLN A 29 2.77 -24.50 -10.29
N GLN A 30 1.70 -23.72 -10.48
CA GLN A 30 1.06 -23.57 -11.80
C GLN A 30 1.91 -22.79 -12.79
N ALA A 31 2.68 -21.82 -12.32
CA ALA A 31 3.46 -20.93 -13.18
C ALA A 31 4.67 -21.62 -13.87
N GLN A 32 4.96 -22.90 -13.57
CA GLN A 32 6.04 -23.72 -14.17
C GLN A 32 7.34 -22.92 -14.36
N LEU A 33 7.73 -22.23 -13.30
CA LEU A 33 8.70 -21.17 -13.39
C LEU A 33 10.10 -21.71 -13.66
N SER A 34 10.73 -21.22 -14.73
CA SER A 34 12.14 -21.43 -15.03
C SER A 34 13.06 -20.44 -14.30
N GLN A 35 12.48 -19.44 -13.63
CA GLN A 35 13.17 -18.42 -12.84
C GLN A 35 12.34 -18.03 -11.60
N PRO A 36 12.96 -17.50 -10.53
CA PRO A 36 12.22 -17.04 -9.35
C PRO A 36 11.11 -16.03 -9.69
N LEU A 37 9.93 -16.18 -9.07
CA LEU A 37 8.82 -15.23 -9.25
C LEU A 37 9.17 -13.89 -8.58
N PRO A 38 9.22 -12.77 -9.31
CA PRO A 38 9.38 -11.47 -8.67
C PRO A 38 8.13 -11.13 -7.86
N ILE A 39 8.31 -10.86 -6.57
CA ILE A 39 7.24 -10.43 -5.67
C ILE A 39 7.46 -8.96 -5.33
N PHE A 40 6.39 -8.19 -5.40
CA PHE A 40 6.37 -6.76 -5.12
C PHE A 40 5.37 -6.47 -4.00
N PHE A 41 5.84 -5.82 -2.94
CA PHE A 41 5.01 -5.40 -1.81
C PHE A 41 4.75 -3.90 -1.85
N ARG A 42 3.49 -3.52 -1.66
CA ARG A 42 3.05 -2.13 -1.61
C ARG A 42 2.06 -1.93 -0.47
N ALA A 43 2.20 -0.82 0.24
CA ALA A 43 1.24 -0.33 1.19
C ALA A 43 0.66 1.00 0.68
N ASP A 44 -0.66 1.06 0.60
CA ASP A 44 -1.41 2.24 0.15
C ASP A 44 -1.84 3.12 1.31
N ASP A 45 -2.32 4.31 0.99
CA ASP A 45 -2.93 5.24 1.96
C ASP A 45 -1.95 5.67 3.08
N ILE A 46 -0.67 5.82 2.74
CA ILE A 46 0.35 6.19 3.72
C ILE A 46 0.28 7.69 4.04
N GLY A 47 -0.15 8.00 5.25
CA GLY A 47 -0.14 9.36 5.79
C GLY A 47 -0.15 9.46 7.31
N VAL A 48 -0.46 8.37 8.03
CA VAL A 48 -0.58 8.34 9.48
C VAL A 48 0.27 7.22 10.07
N MET A 49 0.94 7.51 11.19
CA MET A 49 1.75 6.55 11.94
C MET A 49 0.92 5.77 12.96
N SER A 50 0.03 4.89 12.47
CA SER A 50 -0.69 3.95 13.34
C SER A 50 0.24 2.85 13.87
N ASP A 51 -0.14 2.22 14.98
CA ASP A 51 0.62 1.09 15.55
C ASP A 51 0.75 -0.07 14.55
N SER A 52 -0.30 -0.34 13.76
CA SER A 52 -0.28 -1.37 12.72
C SER A 52 0.70 -1.03 11.59
N PHE A 53 0.78 0.23 11.18
CA PHE A 53 1.74 0.66 10.16
C PHE A 53 3.17 0.59 10.70
N VAL A 54 3.41 1.00 11.95
CA VAL A 54 4.71 0.84 12.62
C VAL A 54 5.12 -0.63 12.69
N ALA A 55 4.19 -1.53 13.04
CA ALA A 55 4.46 -2.97 13.06
C ALA A 55 4.81 -3.51 11.66
N LEU A 56 4.11 -3.05 10.62
CA LEU A 56 4.42 -3.39 9.23
C LEU A 56 5.85 -2.97 8.86
N LEU A 57 6.23 -1.72 9.10
CA LEU A 57 7.58 -1.21 8.82
C LEU A 57 8.65 -2.03 9.54
N LYS A 58 8.44 -2.34 10.82
CA LYS A 58 9.37 -3.17 11.60
C LYS A 58 9.53 -4.58 11.02
N SER A 59 8.44 -5.18 10.54
CA SER A 59 8.50 -6.50 9.88
C SER A 59 9.33 -6.46 8.60
N PHE A 60 9.09 -5.49 7.71
CA PHE A 60 9.87 -5.36 6.47
C PHE A 60 11.34 -5.04 6.73
N GLN A 61 11.62 -4.22 7.75
CA GLN A 61 12.98 -4.00 8.22
C GLN A 61 13.61 -5.29 8.74
N HIS A 62 12.92 -6.08 9.54
CA HIS A 62 13.44 -7.33 10.09
C HIS A 62 13.82 -8.33 8.99
N TYR A 63 12.95 -8.53 8.00
CA TYR A 63 13.18 -9.45 6.89
C TYR A 63 14.05 -8.86 5.76
N GLN A 64 14.44 -7.59 5.85
CA GLN A 64 15.26 -6.90 4.86
C GLN A 64 14.61 -6.86 3.46
N ILE A 65 13.28 -6.84 3.39
CA ILE A 65 12.51 -6.84 2.14
C ILE A 65 12.13 -5.40 1.77
N PRO A 66 12.21 -5.00 0.48
CA PRO A 66 11.71 -3.70 0.04
C PRO A 66 10.19 -3.56 0.19
N LEU A 67 9.74 -2.39 0.62
CA LEU A 67 8.33 -2.00 0.69
C LEU A 67 8.11 -0.70 -0.07
N CYS A 68 7.12 -0.71 -0.97
CA CYS A 68 6.69 0.48 -1.67
C CYS A 68 5.58 1.19 -0.89
N LEU A 69 5.82 2.45 -0.53
CA LEU A 69 4.98 3.26 0.31
C LEU A 69 4.28 4.31 -0.55
N ALA A 70 3.00 4.07 -0.83
CA ALA A 70 2.17 4.95 -1.61
C ALA A 70 1.63 6.07 -0.70
N VAL A 71 2.28 7.23 -0.72
CA VAL A 71 2.02 8.34 0.21
C VAL A 71 0.90 9.25 -0.29
N VAL A 72 0.05 9.69 0.64
CA VAL A 72 -0.93 10.76 0.39
C VAL A 72 -0.39 12.05 1.04
N PRO A 73 0.23 12.96 0.27
CA PRO A 73 0.99 14.09 0.82
C PRO A 73 0.17 15.00 1.74
N ALA A 74 -1.10 15.26 1.41
CA ALA A 74 -1.95 16.13 2.23
C ALA A 74 -2.22 15.57 3.64
N TRP A 75 -1.98 14.28 3.87
CA TRP A 75 -2.12 13.67 5.19
C TRP A 75 -0.84 13.75 6.03
N ILE A 76 0.30 14.11 5.43
CA ILE A 76 1.60 14.13 6.10
C ILE A 76 1.84 15.51 6.71
N THR A 77 1.68 15.61 8.03
CA THR A 77 2.13 16.79 8.78
C THR A 77 3.63 16.72 9.06
N PRO A 78 4.30 17.83 9.42
CA PRO A 78 5.72 17.82 9.78
C PRO A 78 6.06 16.83 10.91
N SER A 79 5.17 16.67 11.91
CA SER A 79 5.36 15.71 12.99
C SER A 79 5.27 14.26 12.52
N ARG A 80 4.27 13.93 11.69
CA ARG A 80 4.11 12.60 11.09
C ARG A 80 5.31 12.25 10.21
N TRP A 81 5.78 13.20 9.41
CA TRP A 81 6.97 13.03 8.59
C TRP A 81 8.22 12.76 9.44
N SER A 82 8.40 13.50 10.54
CA SER A 82 9.54 13.27 11.44
C SER A 82 9.51 11.85 12.03
N SER A 83 8.34 11.38 12.48
CA SER A 83 8.17 10.02 12.99
C SER A 83 8.48 8.95 11.94
N MET A 84 8.05 9.14 10.70
CA MET A 84 8.36 8.23 9.59
C MET A 84 9.87 8.14 9.34
N ARG A 85 10.57 9.29 9.32
CA ARG A 85 12.03 9.32 9.11
C ARG A 85 12.84 8.62 10.19
N HIS A 86 12.32 8.51 11.41
CA HIS A 86 13.00 7.76 12.47
C HIS A 86 12.94 6.24 12.26
N LEU A 87 11.92 5.74 11.56
CA LEU A 87 11.74 4.30 11.29
C LEU A 87 12.24 3.89 9.91
N CYS A 88 12.21 4.80 8.93
CA CYS A 88 12.65 4.53 7.57
C CYS A 88 13.91 5.31 7.23
N ASP A 89 15.03 4.61 7.07
CA ASP A 89 16.28 5.19 6.58
C ASP A 89 16.16 5.61 5.11
N ARG A 90 16.28 6.92 4.84
CA ARG A 90 16.16 7.52 3.50
C ARG A 90 17.19 7.03 2.49
N GLN A 91 18.33 6.53 2.95
CA GLN A 91 19.39 6.02 2.07
C GLN A 91 19.19 4.54 1.72
N SER A 92 18.23 3.87 2.36
CA SER A 92 17.93 2.48 2.10
C SER A 92 17.08 2.33 0.84
N SER A 93 17.55 1.50 -0.09
CA SER A 93 16.76 1.03 -1.25
C SER A 93 15.55 0.17 -0.86
N LYS A 94 15.32 -0.07 0.43
CA LYS A 94 14.19 -0.85 0.96
C LYS A 94 12.92 -0.02 1.11
N TRP A 95 13.01 1.31 1.16
CA TRP A 95 11.85 2.19 1.30
C TRP A 95 11.63 2.94 0.00
N CYS A 96 10.73 2.42 -0.84
CA CYS A 96 10.41 3.01 -2.13
C CYS A 96 9.21 3.93 -1.96
N TRP A 97 9.42 5.24 -1.99
CA TRP A 97 8.37 6.23 -1.79
C TRP A 97 7.79 6.69 -3.11
N HIS A 98 6.47 6.67 -3.25
CA HIS A 98 5.78 7.20 -4.43
C HIS A 98 4.44 7.82 -4.05
N GLN A 99 4.00 8.82 -4.79
CA GLN A 99 2.75 9.53 -4.52
C GLN A 99 1.54 8.65 -4.87
N HIS A 100 0.53 8.69 -4.01
CA HIS A 100 -0.76 8.02 -4.17
C HIS A 100 -1.89 9.05 -4.29
N GLY A 101 -1.68 10.02 -5.18
CA GLY A 101 -2.50 11.22 -5.29
C GLY A 101 -2.17 12.28 -4.24
N TRP A 102 -2.96 13.35 -4.15
CA TRP A 102 -2.66 14.48 -3.26
C TRP A 102 -3.45 14.39 -1.95
N THR A 103 -4.78 14.29 -2.05
CA THR A 103 -5.69 14.22 -0.90
C THR A 103 -6.41 12.89 -0.78
N HIS A 104 -6.36 12.07 -1.84
CA HIS A 104 -7.13 10.83 -1.98
C HIS A 104 -8.65 11.05 -1.92
N THR A 105 -9.10 12.23 -2.36
CA THR A 105 -10.53 12.58 -2.42
C THR A 105 -11.21 11.91 -3.59
N ASN A 106 -12.40 11.36 -3.38
CA ASN A 106 -13.20 10.83 -4.48
C ASN A 106 -13.87 11.98 -5.26
N HIS A 107 -13.63 12.03 -6.57
CA HIS A 107 -14.25 13.00 -7.46
C HIS A 107 -15.27 12.38 -8.41
N GLU A 108 -15.41 11.05 -8.44
CA GLU A 108 -16.42 10.40 -9.28
C GLU A 108 -17.80 10.45 -8.60
N PRO A 109 -18.83 11.02 -9.28
CA PRO A 109 -20.19 11.09 -8.74
C PRO A 109 -20.88 9.72 -8.79
N VAL A 110 -20.47 8.85 -9.71
CA VAL A 110 -21.03 7.51 -9.91
C VAL A 110 -19.92 6.50 -10.21
N GLY A 111 -20.15 5.23 -9.89
CA GLY A 111 -19.23 4.15 -10.22
C GLY A 111 -18.07 3.97 -9.23
N LYS A 112 -16.90 3.58 -9.75
CA LYS A 112 -15.72 3.28 -8.93
C LYS A 112 -15.13 4.59 -8.42
N LYS A 113 -15.02 4.72 -7.09
CA LYS A 113 -14.35 5.86 -6.47
C LYS A 113 -12.91 5.98 -6.96
N CYS A 114 -12.53 7.17 -7.41
CA CYS A 114 -11.15 7.52 -7.73
C CYS A 114 -10.95 9.03 -7.66
N GLU A 115 -9.69 9.42 -7.46
CA GLU A 115 -9.25 10.81 -7.41
C GLU A 115 -9.03 11.38 -8.83
N PHE A 116 -8.56 10.56 -9.77
CA PHE A 116 -8.21 10.97 -11.14
C PHE A 116 -9.10 10.31 -12.19
N GLY A 117 -10.42 10.36 -11.99
CA GLY A 117 -11.37 9.83 -12.95
C GLY A 117 -11.80 10.83 -14.03
N ASN A 118 -12.62 10.37 -14.97
CA ASN A 118 -13.08 11.16 -16.12
C ASN A 118 -13.93 12.37 -15.74
N SER A 119 -14.46 12.40 -14.51
CA SER A 119 -15.27 13.52 -14.01
C SER A 119 -14.44 14.73 -13.56
N ARG A 120 -13.10 14.62 -13.52
CA ARG A 120 -12.19 15.74 -13.23
C ARG A 120 -11.64 16.38 -14.50
N ALA A 121 -11.52 17.71 -14.50
CA ALA A 121 -10.84 18.41 -15.58
C ALA A 121 -9.33 18.13 -15.51
N PRO A 122 -8.61 18.06 -16.64
CA PRO A 122 -7.16 17.84 -16.64
C PRO A 122 -6.37 18.84 -15.78
N ALA A 123 -6.75 20.12 -15.78
CA ALA A 123 -6.10 21.14 -14.96
C ALA A 123 -6.20 20.84 -13.45
N ASP A 124 -7.36 20.36 -12.99
CA ASP A 124 -7.56 20.00 -11.58
C ASP A 124 -6.75 18.75 -11.18
N ILE A 125 -6.38 17.91 -12.15
CA ILE A 125 -5.52 16.73 -11.93
C ILE A 125 -4.05 17.16 -11.85
N GLU A 126 -3.63 18.10 -12.70
CA GLU A 126 -2.27 18.65 -12.70
C GLU A 126 -1.90 19.33 -11.38
N ASP A 127 -2.85 20.02 -10.73
CA ASP A 127 -2.65 20.64 -9.42
C ASP A 127 -2.39 19.63 -8.27
N ASP A 128 -2.70 18.35 -8.48
CA ASP A 128 -2.60 17.26 -7.49
C ASP A 128 -1.40 16.30 -7.72
N ILE A 129 -0.58 16.53 -8.76
CA ILE A 129 0.59 15.69 -9.13
C ILE A 129 1.89 16.40 -8.75
#